data_AF-A0A1A8QLF9-F1
#
_entry.id   AF-A0A1A8QLF9-F1
#
_cell.length_a   1.000
_cell.length_b   1.000
_cell.length_c   1.000
_cell.angle_alpha   90.00
_cell.angle_beta   90.00
_cell.angle_gamma   90.00
#
_symmetry.space_group_name_H-M   'P 1'
#
loop_
_entity.id
_entity.type
_entity.pdbx_description
1 polymer ?
#
loop_
_entity_poly.entity_id
_entity_poly.type
_entity_poly.pdbx_seq_one_letter_code
_entity_poly.pdbx_strand_id
1 'polypeptide(L)'
;KEHKEIMDGLDDFTVSILNADKDSRVTQARHYKTLQAMYKKPKPNQDAVRQILDLEFQSRRAFIDSDVLKEEERAGKILEAYPCFKELHNVMDELR
;
A
#
# COMPACT_ATOMS: atom_id res chain seq x y z
N LYS A 1 -18.65 11.08 -14.04
CA LYS A 1 -20.09 10.72 -13.95
C LYS A 1 -20.23 9.21 -13.72
N GLU A 2 -19.46 8.38 -14.44
CA GLU A 2 -19.38 6.92 -14.25
C GLU A 2 -18.91 6.43 -12.86
N HIS A 3 -17.96 7.11 -12.21
CA HIS A 3 -17.50 6.70 -10.87
C HIS A 3 -18.58 6.75 -9.78
N LYS A 4 -19.68 7.48 -10.00
CA LYS A 4 -20.76 7.63 -9.03
C LYS A 4 -21.77 6.47 -9.14
N GLU A 5 -21.97 5.91 -10.34
CA GLU A 5 -22.95 4.84 -10.59
C GLU A 5 -22.46 3.44 -10.14
N ILE A 6 -21.15 3.23 -9.99
CA ILE A 6 -20.59 1.93 -9.55
C ILE A 6 -20.75 1.70 -8.04
N MET A 7 -20.92 2.76 -7.24
CA MET A 7 -20.99 2.67 -5.77
C MET A 7 -22.41 2.49 -5.22
N ASP A 8 -23.46 2.63 -6.04
CA ASP A 8 -24.85 2.64 -5.58
C ASP A 8 -25.39 1.24 -5.18
N GLY A 9 -24.60 0.17 -5.35
CA GLY A 9 -24.96 -1.21 -4.98
C GLY A 9 -23.97 -1.94 -4.07
N LEU A 10 -22.94 -1.24 -3.58
CA LEU A 10 -21.92 -1.81 -2.70
C LEU A 10 -22.22 -1.46 -1.24
N ASP A 11 -21.98 -2.40 -0.32
CA ASP A 11 -22.13 -2.17 1.10
C ASP A 11 -21.05 -1.20 1.63
N ASP A 12 -21.36 -0.52 2.73
CA ASP A 12 -20.49 0.52 3.32
C ASP A 12 -19.08 -0.01 3.67
N PHE A 13 -18.97 -1.31 3.98
CA PHE A 13 -17.69 -1.94 4.27
C PHE A 13 -16.84 -2.12 3.02
N THR A 14 -17.40 -2.59 1.89
CA THR A 14 -16.66 -2.68 0.63
C THR A 14 -16.24 -1.30 0.09
N VAL A 15 -17.08 -0.28 0.26
CA VAL A 15 -16.73 1.12 -0.07
C VAL A 15 -15.54 1.61 0.77
N SER A 16 -15.52 1.27 2.05
CA SER A 16 -14.43 1.64 2.98
C SER A 16 -13.09 1.02 2.59
N ILE A 17 -13.07 -0.27 2.20
CA ILE A 17 -11.85 -0.94 1.69
C ILE A 17 -11.35 -0.24 0.43
N LEU A 18 -12.23 0.05 -0.53
CA LEU A 18 -11.84 0.67 -1.80
C LEU A 18 -11.25 2.07 -1.60
N ASN A 19 -11.80 2.85 -0.68
CA ASN A 19 -11.26 4.17 -0.35
C ASN A 19 -9.89 4.06 0.32
N ALA A 20 -9.72 3.16 1.29
CA ALA A 20 -8.43 2.95 1.95
C ALA A 20 -7.35 2.46 0.98
N ASP A 21 -7.69 1.54 0.05
CA ASP A 21 -6.78 1.05 -0.99
C ASP A 21 -6.36 2.19 -1.95
N LYS A 22 -7.32 3.03 -2.34
CA LYS A 22 -7.07 4.20 -3.17
C LYS A 22 -6.13 5.20 -2.49
N ASP A 23 -6.36 5.51 -1.22
CA ASP A 23 -5.52 6.44 -0.45
C ASP A 23 -4.10 5.90 -0.26
N SER A 24 -3.97 4.59 -0.02
CA SER A 24 -2.69 3.89 0.02
C SER A 24 -1.92 4.03 -1.31
N ARG A 25 -2.58 3.78 -2.44
CA ARG A 25 -1.97 3.93 -3.78
C ARG A 25 -1.55 5.37 -4.08
N VAL A 26 -2.35 6.36 -3.69
CA VAL A 26 -2.01 7.78 -3.86
C VAL A 26 -0.75 8.13 -3.06
N THR A 27 -0.65 7.63 -1.83
CA THR A 27 0.53 7.85 -0.97
C THR A 27 1.78 7.20 -1.56
N GLN A 28 1.68 5.95 -2.00
CA GLN A 28 2.77 5.25 -2.70
C GLN A 28 3.24 6.00 -3.95
N ALA A 29 2.32 6.49 -4.78
CA ALA A 29 2.66 7.27 -5.97
C ALA A 29 3.44 8.56 -5.63
N ARG A 30 3.08 9.23 -4.52
CA ARG A 30 3.81 10.43 -4.03
C ARG A 30 5.21 10.10 -3.55
N HIS A 31 5.38 9.02 -2.78
CA HIS A 31 6.70 8.57 -2.31
C HIS A 31 7.60 8.20 -3.49
N TYR A 32 7.08 7.42 -4.44
CA TYR A 32 7.83 7.01 -5.63
C TYR A 32 8.25 8.20 -6.50
N LYS A 33 7.35 9.18 -6.71
CA LYS A 33 7.67 10.41 -7.43
C LYS A 33 8.79 11.19 -6.75
N THR A 34 8.78 11.25 -5.42
CA THR A 34 9.83 11.91 -4.63
C THR A 34 11.17 11.18 -4.76
N LEU A 35 11.17 9.85 -4.66
CA LEU A 35 12.37 9.03 -4.89
C LEU A 35 12.94 9.24 -6.30
N GLN A 36 12.11 9.17 -7.34
CA GLN A 36 12.56 9.44 -8.71
C GLN A 36 13.18 10.83 -8.84
N ALA A 37 12.60 11.86 -8.22
CA ALA A 37 13.16 13.21 -8.23
C ALA A 37 14.51 13.30 -7.50
N MET A 38 14.70 12.54 -6.42
CA MET A 38 15.99 12.47 -5.71
C MET A 38 17.07 11.78 -6.55
N TYR A 39 16.77 10.63 -7.16
CA TYR A 39 17.73 9.87 -7.97
C TYR A 39 18.12 10.55 -9.28
N LYS A 40 17.36 11.56 -9.74
CA LYS A 40 17.77 12.44 -10.85
C LYS A 40 18.95 13.34 -10.47
N LYS A 41 19.29 13.48 -9.18
CA LYS A 41 20.42 14.29 -8.73
C LYS A 41 21.71 13.44 -8.76
N PRO A 42 22.88 14.01 -9.12
CA PRO A 42 24.15 13.26 -9.23
C PRO A 42 24.61 12.60 -7.92
N LYS A 43 24.24 13.16 -6.78
CA LYS A 43 24.49 12.61 -5.44
C LYS A 43 23.22 12.78 -4.59
N PRO A 44 22.28 11.81 -4.65
CA PRO A 44 21.09 11.87 -3.82
C PRO A 44 21.48 11.79 -2.34
N ASN A 45 20.81 12.58 -1.49
CA ASN A 45 20.97 12.49 -0.05
C ASN A 45 20.44 11.13 0.41
N GLN A 46 21.34 10.26 0.89
CA GLN A 46 21.01 8.88 1.28
C GLN A 46 20.07 8.83 2.48
N ASP A 47 20.18 9.76 3.43
CA ASP A 47 19.29 9.82 4.59
C ASP A 47 17.87 10.18 4.15
N ALA A 48 17.73 11.12 3.23
CA ALA A 48 16.43 11.49 2.67
C ALA A 48 15.81 10.34 1.86
N VAL A 49 16.62 9.61 1.08
CA VAL A 49 16.17 8.41 0.36
C VAL A 49 15.67 7.35 1.35
N ARG A 50 16.46 7.06 2.40
CA ARG A 50 16.09 6.11 3.45
C ARG A 50 14.78 6.50 4.13
N GLN A 51 14.62 7.77 4.52
CA GLN A 51 13.39 8.25 5.14
C GLN A 51 12.16 8.05 4.25
N ILE A 52 12.26 8.32 2.95
CA ILE A 52 11.12 8.09 2.05
C ILE A 52 10.81 6.59 1.91
N LEU A 53 11.83 5.73 1.86
CA LEU A 53 11.61 4.28 1.82
C LEU A 53 10.95 3.77 3.12
N ASP A 54 11.37 4.28 4.29
CA ASP A 54 10.76 3.93 5.58
C ASP A 54 9.29 4.38 5.65
N LEU A 55 8.98 5.60 5.19
CA LEU A 55 7.60 6.10 5.11
C LEU A 55 6.73 5.28 4.15
N GLU A 56 7.31 4.84 3.04
CA GLU A 56 6.66 3.99 2.05
C GLU A 56 6.30 2.63 2.64
N PHE A 57 7.25 2.00 3.32
CA PHE A 57 7.04 0.75 4.05
C PHE A 57 5.97 0.89 5.13
N GLN A 58 6.05 1.92 5.98
CA GLN A 58 5.08 2.18 7.03
C GLN A 58 3.68 2.42 6.47
N SER A 59 3.54 3.16 5.37
CA SER A 59 2.25 3.41 4.73
C SER A 59 1.62 2.13 4.19
N ARG A 60 2.40 1.24 3.56
CA ARG A 60 1.89 -0.06 3.10
C ARG A 60 1.41 -0.90 4.28
N ARG A 61 2.22 -0.98 5.33
CA ARG A 61 1.92 -1.79 6.51
C ARG A 61 0.70 -1.27 7.27
N ALA A 62 0.57 0.05 7.43
CA ALA A 62 -0.60 0.65 8.05
C ALA A 62 -1.91 0.35 7.31
N PHE A 63 -1.88 0.27 5.97
CA PHE A 63 -3.05 -0.15 5.19
C PHE A 63 -3.37 -1.64 5.39
N ILE A 64 -2.35 -2.50 5.31
CA ILE A 64 -2.49 -3.97 5.46
C ILE A 64 -2.99 -4.34 6.87
N ASP A 65 -2.46 -3.70 7.90
CA ASP A 65 -2.80 -3.99 9.30
C ASP A 65 -4.07 -3.27 9.76
N SER A 66 -4.63 -2.38 8.95
CA SER A 66 -5.84 -1.66 9.31
C SER A 66 -7.02 -2.61 9.55
N ASP A 67 -7.91 -2.20 10.45
CA ASP A 67 -9.15 -2.94 10.76
C ASP A 67 -10.16 -2.91 9.59
N VAL A 68 -9.84 -2.18 8.53
CA VAL A 68 -10.63 -2.11 7.29
C VAL A 68 -10.54 -3.44 6.51
N LEU A 69 -9.40 -4.15 6.60
CA LEU A 69 -9.20 -5.44 5.92
C LEU A 69 -9.51 -6.60 6.85
N LYS A 70 -10.29 -7.58 6.36
CA LYS A 70 -10.46 -8.87 7.04
C LYS A 70 -9.16 -9.66 7.03
N GLU A 71 -8.94 -10.48 8.04
CA GLU A 71 -7.75 -11.34 8.17
C GLU A 71 -7.48 -12.16 6.89
N GLU A 72 -8.55 -12.68 6.28
CA GLU A 72 -8.52 -13.43 5.01
C GLU A 72 -7.99 -12.60 3.83
N GLU A 73 -8.25 -11.29 3.80
CA GLU A 73 -7.83 -10.37 2.73
C GLU A 73 -6.41 -9.84 2.95
N ARG A 74 -5.94 -9.78 4.21
CA ARG A 74 -4.60 -9.26 4.55
C ARG A 74 -3.48 -10.05 3.88
N ALA A 75 -3.60 -11.37 3.85
CA ALA A 75 -2.57 -12.23 3.26
C ALA A 75 -2.42 -11.99 1.74
N GLY A 76 -3.53 -11.80 1.03
CA GLY A 76 -3.53 -11.40 -0.38
C GLY A 76 -2.90 -10.03 -0.59
N LYS A 77 -3.24 -9.05 0.26
CA LYS A 77 -2.66 -7.70 0.20
C LYS A 77 -1.16 -7.65 0.49
N ILE A 78 -0.63 -8.54 1.33
CA ILE A 78 0.81 -8.68 1.53
C ILE A 78 1.50 -9.22 0.27
N LEU A 79 0.94 -10.25 -0.38
CA LEU A 79 1.49 -10.77 -1.64
C LEU A 79 1.47 -9.71 -2.76
N GLU A 80 0.42 -8.90 -2.84
CA GLU A 80 0.35 -7.76 -3.78
C GLU A 80 1.41 -6.70 -3.46
N ALA A 81 1.55 -6.34 -2.18
CA ALA A 81 2.44 -5.26 -1.74
C ALA A 81 3.92 -5.65 -1.79
N TYR A 82 4.24 -6.93 -1.64
CA TYR A 82 5.60 -7.42 -1.53
C TYR A 82 5.83 -8.62 -2.47
N PRO A 83 6.07 -8.37 -3.77
CA PRO A 83 6.26 -9.42 -4.78
C PRO A 83 7.47 -10.33 -4.55
N CYS A 84 8.32 -10.00 -3.57
CA CYS A 84 9.42 -10.85 -3.12
C CYS A 84 8.94 -12.09 -2.36
N PHE A 85 7.74 -12.07 -1.76
CA PHE A 85 7.12 -13.26 -1.22
C PHE A 85 6.56 -14.10 -2.37
N LYS A 86 7.16 -15.27 -2.58
CA LYS A 86 6.81 -16.17 -3.68
C LYS A 86 5.60 -17.05 -3.37
N GLU A 87 5.30 -17.27 -2.08
CA GLU A 87 4.23 -18.15 -1.64
C GLU A 87 3.56 -17.63 -0.36
N LEU A 88 2.23 -17.79 -0.28
CA LEU A 88 1.36 -17.36 0.83
C LEU A 88 1.80 -17.92 2.18
N HIS A 89 2.40 -19.12 2.22
CA HIS A 89 2.85 -19.72 3.48
C HIS A 89 3.95 -18.90 4.18
N ASN A 90 4.84 -18.26 3.42
CA ASN A 90 5.89 -17.39 3.98
C ASN A 90 5.31 -16.11 4.60
N VAL A 91 4.15 -15.68 4.12
CA VAL A 91 3.41 -14.51 4.62
C VAL A 91 2.67 -14.85 5.92
N MET A 92 2.10 -16.05 6.01
CA MET A 92 1.36 -16.51 7.19
C MET A 92 2.26 -16.67 8.42
N ASP A 93 3.55 -17.03 8.25
CA ASP A 93 4.51 -17.11 9.35
C ASP A 93 4.94 -15.73 9.89
N GLU A 94 4.87 -14.66 9.07
CA GLU A 94 5.17 -13.28 9.50
C GLU A 94 3.98 -12.62 10.23
N LEU A 95 2.76 -13.09 9.97
CA LEU A 95 1.53 -12.57 10.59
C LEU A 95 1.21 -13.16 11.97
N ARG A 96 2.08 -14.02 12.51
CA ARG A 96 1.83 -14.81 13.73
C ARG A 96 2.37 -14.17 15.00
#